data_AF-A0A143YTZ6-F1
#
_entry.id   AF-A0A143YTZ6-F1
#
_cell.length_a   1.000
_cell.length_b   1.000
_cell.length_c   1.000
_cell.angle_alpha   90.00
_cell.angle_beta   90.00
_cell.angle_gamma   90.00
#
_symmetry.space_group_name_H-M   'P 1'
#
loop_
_entity.id
_entity.type
_entity.pdbx_description
1 polymer ?
#
loop_
_entity_poly.entity_id
_entity_poly.type
_entity_poly.pdbx_seq_one_letter_code
_entity_poly.pdbx_strand_id
1 'polypeptide(L)'
;MPSLFLIAGFFAETGLGIEIRQYDTREGPQEDTLKGQVAGYAQDKAVLAATIKKDDLELRVLPENIAIGEVALPFAKDEAGEKLRKEFDEELQNLLADGTIKALSEKYYGVDVTEVTE
;
A
#
# COMPACT_ATOMS: atom_id res chain seq x y z
N MET A 1 1.28 -14.67 0.41
CA MET A 1 0.83 -14.93 1.80
C MET A 1 -0.22 -13.89 2.16
N PRO A 2 -1.26 -14.20 2.96
CA PRO A 2 -2.23 -13.20 3.40
C PRO A 2 -1.53 -12.10 4.21
N SER A 3 -1.95 -10.84 4.04
CA SER A 3 -1.35 -9.65 4.68
C SER A 3 -1.26 -9.76 6.21
N LEU A 4 -2.21 -10.45 6.85
CA LEU A 4 -2.20 -10.70 8.29
C LEU A 4 -0.95 -11.44 8.79
N PHE A 5 -0.39 -12.35 7.99
CA PHE A 5 0.81 -13.10 8.37
C PHE A 5 2.07 -12.24 8.38
N LEU A 6 2.13 -11.18 7.57
CA LEU A 6 3.27 -10.27 7.52
C LEU A 6 3.30 -9.36 8.76
N ILE A 7 2.16 -8.77 9.10
CA ILE A 7 2.05 -7.87 10.26
C ILE A 7 2.24 -8.64 11.58
N ALA A 8 1.59 -9.81 11.70
CA ALA A 8 1.77 -10.66 12.88
C ALA A 8 3.21 -11.18 13.01
N GLY A 9 3.86 -11.51 11.88
CA GLY A 9 5.27 -11.91 11.84
C GLY A 9 6.19 -10.79 12.32
N PHE A 10 6.03 -9.58 11.77
CA PHE A 10 6.82 -8.41 12.16
C PHE A 10 6.74 -8.12 13.68
N PHE A 11 5.55 -8.18 14.27
CA PHE A 11 5.40 -7.93 15.71
C PHE A 11 5.89 -9.08 16.58
N ALA A 12 5.77 -10.33 16.12
CA ALA A 12 6.36 -11.47 16.81
C ALA A 12 7.90 -11.38 16.85
N GLU A 13 8.54 -10.93 15.77
CA GLU A 13 9.99 -10.79 15.66
C GLU A 13 10.54 -9.62 16.50
N THR A 14 9.80 -8.52 16.62
CA THR A 14 10.20 -7.36 17.41
C THR A 14 9.98 -7.53 18.92
N GLY A 15 9.20 -8.54 19.34
CA GLY A 15 8.85 -8.77 20.75
C GLY A 15 7.93 -7.69 21.33
N LEU A 16 7.35 -6.83 20.49
CA LEU A 16 6.41 -5.79 20.88
C LEU A 16 5.05 -6.44 21.13
N GLY A 17 4.51 -6.29 22.35
CA GLY A 17 3.19 -6.80 22.75
C GLY A 17 2.04 -5.99 22.15
N ILE A 18 1.91 -6.01 20.82
CA ILE A 18 0.90 -5.25 20.07
C ILE A 18 -0.29 -6.14 19.75
N GLU A 19 -1.48 -5.69 20.13
CA GLU A 19 -2.75 -6.32 19.77
C GLU A 19 -3.20 -5.84 18.38
N ILE A 20 -3.45 -6.77 17.46
CA ILE A 20 -3.90 -6.45 16.09
C ILE A 20 -5.42 -6.56 16.01
N ARG A 21 -6.07 -5.47 15.56
CA ARG A 21 -7.50 -5.45 15.22
C ARG A 21 -7.68 -5.42 13.70
N GLN A 22 -8.54 -6.30 13.18
CA GLN A 22 -8.91 -6.32 11.77
C GLN A 22 -10.16 -5.46 11.53
N TYR A 23 -10.25 -4.90 10.33
CA TYR A 23 -11.36 -4.09 9.89
C TYR A 23 -11.80 -4.54 8.50
N ASP A 24 -13.11 -4.49 8.25
CA ASP A 24 -13.69 -4.87 6.95
C ASP A 24 -13.66 -3.72 5.94
N THR A 25 -13.50 -2.48 6.42
CA THR A 25 -13.44 -1.27 5.60
C THR A 25 -12.08 -0.61 5.70
N ARG A 26 -11.72 0.13 4.65
CA ARG A 26 -10.48 0.90 4.59
C ARG A 26 -10.50 2.06 5.59
N GLU A 27 -11.67 2.65 5.82
CA GLU A 27 -11.86 3.85 6.63
C GLU A 27 -11.92 3.54 8.14
N GLY A 28 -12.40 2.36 8.52
CA GLY A 28 -12.53 1.93 9.92
C GLY A 28 -11.26 2.12 10.78
N PRO A 29 -10.08 1.63 10.38
CA PRO A 29 -8.87 1.78 11.19
C PRO A 29 -8.41 3.24 11.31
N GLN A 30 -8.63 4.07 10.27
CA GLN A 30 -8.33 5.51 10.32
C GLN A 30 -9.24 6.21 11.32
N GLU A 31 -10.54 5.96 11.27
CA GLU A 31 -11.50 6.57 12.20
C GLU A 31 -11.21 6.20 13.65
N ASP A 32 -10.92 4.93 13.94
CA ASP A 32 -10.60 4.48 15.30
C ASP A 32 -9.28 5.06 15.79
N THR A 33 -8.30 5.27 14.90
CA THR A 33 -7.04 5.96 15.24
C THR A 33 -7.32 7.42 15.61
N LEU A 34 -8.11 8.14 14.81
CA LEU A 34 -8.48 9.54 15.09
C LEU A 34 -9.30 9.69 16.38
N LYS A 35 -10.12 8.69 16.71
CA LYS A 35 -10.90 8.62 17.97
C LYS A 35 -10.06 8.15 19.17
N GLY A 36 -8.80 7.78 18.97
CA GLY A 36 -7.92 7.24 20.01
C GLY A 36 -8.32 5.85 20.54
N GLN A 37 -9.12 5.11 19.78
CA GLN A 37 -9.53 3.74 20.11
C GLN A 37 -8.46 2.70 19.79
N VAL A 38 -7.55 3.03 18.87
CA VAL A 38 -6.31 2.30 18.58
C VAL A 38 -5.15 3.29 18.51
N ALA A 39 -3.92 2.82 18.79
CA ALA A 39 -2.73 3.68 18.81
C ALA A 39 -2.22 4.08 17.43
N GLY A 40 -2.66 3.37 16.38
CA GLY A 40 -2.25 3.60 15.00
C GLY A 40 -2.83 2.52 14.09
N TYR A 41 -2.60 2.68 12.79
CA TYR A 41 -3.00 1.72 11.77
C TYR A 41 -1.94 1.59 10.69
N ALA A 42 -1.98 0.46 9.98
CA ALA A 42 -1.04 0.13 8.92
C ALA A 42 -1.75 0.15 7.57
N GLN A 43 -1.12 0.78 6.57
CA GLN A 43 -1.54 0.83 5.18
C GLN A 43 -0.34 1.24 4.31
N ASP A 44 -0.49 1.32 2.99
CA ASP A 44 0.59 1.71 2.09
C ASP A 44 1.07 3.14 2.38
N LYS A 45 2.39 3.31 2.50
CA LYS A 45 3.04 4.58 2.90
C LYS A 45 2.60 5.77 2.04
N ALA A 46 2.54 5.57 0.72
CA ALA A 46 2.11 6.59 -0.24
C ALA A 46 0.63 6.98 -0.05
N VAL A 47 -0.23 6.00 0.24
CA VAL A 47 -1.66 6.24 0.47
C VAL A 47 -1.89 6.94 1.80
N LEU A 48 -1.16 6.56 2.86
CA LEU A 48 -1.18 7.26 4.14
C LEU A 48 -0.76 8.72 3.98
N ALA A 49 0.38 8.98 3.32
CA ALA A 49 0.87 10.33 3.09
C ALA A 49 -0.11 11.19 2.29
N ALA A 50 -0.70 10.62 1.22
CA ALA A 50 -1.70 11.31 0.41
C ALA A 50 -2.97 11.60 1.21
N THR A 51 -3.44 10.66 2.02
CA THR A 51 -4.67 10.80 2.81
C THR A 51 -4.50 11.84 3.92
N ILE A 52 -3.40 11.76 4.69
CA ILE A 52 -3.08 12.73 5.75
C ILE A 52 -3.03 14.14 5.19
N LYS A 53 -2.38 14.34 4.04
CA LYS A 53 -2.29 15.65 3.38
C LYS A 53 -3.64 16.14 2.85
N LYS A 54 -4.43 15.24 2.25
CA LYS A 54 -5.71 15.59 1.62
C LYS A 54 -6.75 15.98 2.66
N ASP A 55 -6.82 15.23 3.76
CA ASP A 55 -7.86 15.36 4.77
C ASP A 55 -7.39 16.19 5.99
N ASP A 56 -6.17 16.75 5.94
CA ASP A 56 -5.54 17.57 7.00
C ASP A 56 -5.55 16.88 8.37
N LEU A 57 -5.14 15.61 8.40
CA LEU A 57 -5.19 14.79 9.61
C LEU A 57 -3.99 15.09 10.52
N GLU A 58 -4.23 15.17 11.83
CA GLU A 58 -3.17 15.26 12.86
C GLU A 58 -2.46 13.91 13.09
N LEU A 59 -2.04 13.27 12.00
CA LEU A 59 -1.35 11.98 11.98
C LEU A 59 0.00 12.14 11.28
N ARG A 60 0.94 11.24 11.61
CA ARG A 60 2.23 11.15 10.93
C ARG A 60 2.53 9.73 10.52
N VAL A 61 3.16 9.56 9.37
CA VAL A 61 3.64 8.26 8.91
C VAL A 61 4.94 7.93 9.64
N LEU A 62 5.06 6.72 10.19
CA LEU A 62 6.29 6.25 10.79
C LEU A 62 7.31 5.86 9.71
N PRO A 63 8.62 6.06 9.95
CA PRO A 63 9.63 5.76 8.94
C PRO A 63 9.80 4.26 8.69
N GLU A 64 9.50 3.40 9.67
CA GLU A 64 9.68 1.96 9.58
C GLU A 64 8.66 1.31 8.62
N ASN A 65 9.17 0.49 7.69
CA ASN A 65 8.34 -0.34 6.83
C ASN A 65 8.05 -1.68 7.51
N ILE A 66 6.77 -2.05 7.61
CA ILE A 66 6.36 -3.37 8.13
C ILE A 66 6.59 -4.46 7.07
N ALA A 67 6.36 -4.12 5.80
CA ALA A 67 6.62 -4.98 4.66
C ALA A 67 6.83 -4.13 3.40
N ILE A 68 7.60 -4.65 2.45
CA ILE A 68 7.66 -4.16 1.08
C ILE A 68 6.82 -5.11 0.23
N GLY A 69 5.83 -4.57 -0.48
CA GLY A 69 4.89 -5.34 -1.29
C GLY A 69 4.91 -4.89 -2.74
N GLU A 70 4.72 -5.83 -3.65
CA GLU A 70 4.48 -5.56 -5.07
C GLU A 70 2.97 -5.48 -5.34
N VAL A 71 2.56 -4.52 -6.15
CA VAL A 71 1.18 -4.41 -6.64
C VAL A 71 1.09 -5.08 -8.00
N ALA A 72 0.14 -6.00 -8.16
CA ALA A 72 -0.11 -6.70 -9.41
C ALA A 72 -1.60 -6.64 -9.76
N LEU A 73 -1.90 -6.67 -11.05
CA LEU A 73 -3.27 -6.78 -11.55
C LEU A 73 -3.62 -8.25 -11.81
N PRO A 74 -4.69 -8.79 -11.21
CA PRO A 74 -5.08 -10.17 -11.43
C PRO A 74 -5.77 -10.32 -12.79
N PHE A 75 -5.44 -11.41 -13.49
CA PHE A 75 -6.10 -11.82 -14.74
C PHE A 75 -6.73 -13.21 -14.58
N ALA A 76 -7.74 -13.51 -15.39
CA ALA A 76 -8.36 -14.83 -15.40
C ALA A 76 -7.32 -15.92 -15.71
N LYS A 77 -7.46 -17.08 -15.06
CA LYS A 77 -6.55 -18.21 -15.25
C LYS A 77 -7.01 -19.10 -16.41
N ASP A 78 -7.11 -18.51 -17.59
CA ASP A 78 -7.47 -19.14 -18.86
C ASP A 78 -6.68 -18.53 -20.03
N GLU A 79 -6.83 -19.08 -21.24
CA GLU A 79 -6.10 -18.63 -22.43
C GLU A 79 -6.36 -17.15 -22.77
N ALA A 80 -7.58 -16.67 -22.54
CA ALA A 80 -7.95 -15.29 -22.80
C ALA A 80 -7.29 -14.34 -21.80
N GLY A 81 -7.29 -14.70 -20.51
CA GLY A 81 -6.62 -13.98 -19.45
C GLY A 81 -5.10 -13.98 -19.60
N GLU A 82 -4.50 -15.09 -20.04
CA GLU A 82 -3.06 -15.14 -20.35
C GLU A 82 -2.68 -14.23 -21.52
N LYS A 83 -3.51 -14.17 -22.56
CA LYS A 83 -3.29 -13.26 -23.69
C LYS A 83 -3.39 -11.80 -23.25
N LEU A 84 -4.46 -11.44 -22.53
CA LEU A 84 -4.67 -10.07 -22.05
C LEU A 84 -3.56 -9.63 -21.09
N ARG A 85 -3.13 -10.52 -20.19
CA ARG A 85 -2.00 -10.23 -19.29
C ARG A 85 -0.75 -9.86 -20.07
N LYS A 86 -0.41 -10.59 -21.13
CA LYS A 86 0.80 -10.31 -21.94
C LYS A 86 0.71 -8.95 -22.63
N GLU A 87 -0.42 -8.65 -23.26
CA GLU A 87 -0.65 -7.36 -23.92
C GLU A 87 -0.62 -6.20 -22.91
N PHE A 88 -1.19 -6.41 -21.73
CA PHE A 88 -1.16 -5.43 -20.64
C PHE A 88 0.25 -5.22 -20.09
N ASP A 89 1.00 -6.29 -19.84
CA ASP A 89 2.37 -6.23 -19.31
C ASP A 89 3.29 -5.47 -20.28
N GLU A 90 3.15 -5.71 -21.59
CA GLU A 90 3.91 -4.99 -22.63
C GLU A 90 3.66 -3.48 -22.56
N GLU A 91 2.40 -3.06 -22.53
CA GLU A 91 2.06 -1.64 -22.47
C GLU A 91 2.43 -1.00 -21.13
N LEU A 92 2.31 -1.74 -20.02
CA LEU A 92 2.77 -1.26 -18.72
C LEU A 92 4.27 -0.97 -18.73
N GLN A 93 5.09 -1.80 -19.38
CA GLN A 93 6.52 -1.54 -19.52
C GLN A 93 6.80 -0.29 -20.36
N ASN A 94 6.03 -0.04 -21.42
CA ASN A 94 6.14 1.19 -22.20
C ASN A 94 5.85 2.44 -21.35
N LEU A 95 4.78 2.41 -20.55
CA LEU A 95 4.37 3.51 -19.67
C LEU A 95 5.33 3.73 -18.49
N LEU A 96 6.03 2.68 -18.06
CA LEU A 96 7.11 2.78 -17.07
C LEU A 96 8.34 3.44 -17.71
N ALA A 97 8.73 2.99 -18.91
CA ALA A 97 9.91 3.46 -19.61
C ALA A 97 9.79 4.92 -20.08
N ASP A 98 8.59 5.36 -20.47
CA ASP A 98 8.36 6.73 -20.93
C ASP A 98 8.09 7.75 -19.79
N GLY A 99 8.02 7.27 -18.54
CA GLY A 99 7.81 8.09 -17.35
C GLY A 99 6.34 8.46 -17.07
N THR A 100 5.38 7.92 -17.82
CA THR A 100 3.95 8.17 -17.58
C THR A 100 3.53 7.72 -16.19
N ILE A 101 3.93 6.53 -15.75
CA ILE A 101 3.59 6.02 -14.41
C ILE A 101 4.23 6.88 -13.31
N LYS A 102 5.46 7.34 -13.49
CA LYS A 102 6.12 8.28 -12.57
C LYS A 102 5.32 9.57 -12.42
N ALA A 103 4.94 10.19 -13.54
CA ALA A 103 4.16 11.43 -13.53
C ALA A 103 2.79 11.26 -12.85
N LEU A 104 2.13 10.12 -13.04
CA LEU A 104 0.89 9.79 -12.33
C LEU A 104 1.13 9.63 -10.82
N SER A 105 2.19 8.93 -10.45
CA SER A 105 2.57 8.69 -9.05
C SER A 105 2.80 10.00 -8.31
N GLU A 106 3.62 10.89 -8.88
CA GLU A 106 3.90 12.21 -8.30
C GLU A 106 2.64 13.08 -8.19
N LYS A 107 1.75 13.01 -9.18
CA LYS A 107 0.49 13.78 -9.17
C LYS A 107 -0.45 13.36 -8.04
N TYR A 108 -0.62 12.06 -7.81
CA TYR A 108 -1.62 11.54 -6.87
C TYR A 108 -1.06 11.26 -5.47
N TYR A 109 0.21 10.88 -5.37
CA TYR A 109 0.86 10.51 -4.11
C TYR A 109 1.94 11.52 -3.67
N GLY A 110 2.37 12.43 -4.55
CA GLY A 110 3.44 13.39 -4.25
C GLY A 110 4.85 12.80 -4.26
N VAL A 111 4.98 11.51 -4.61
CA VAL A 111 6.24 10.75 -4.67
C VAL A 111 6.21 9.77 -5.83
N ASP A 112 7.40 9.38 -6.32
CA ASP A 112 7.54 8.30 -7.29
C ASP A 112 7.41 6.94 -6.59
N VAL A 113 6.29 6.25 -6.80
CA VAL A 113 6.04 4.94 -6.18
C VAL A 113 6.62 3.78 -7.00
N THR A 114 7.25 4.06 -8.15
CA THR A 114 7.90 3.05 -8.98
C THR A 114 9.32 2.73 -8.52
N GLU A 115 9.89 3.59 -7.67
CA GLU A 115 11.18 3.36 -7.04
C GLU A 115 10.96 2.77 -5.63
N VAL A 116 11.64 1.67 -5.32
CA VAL A 116 11.69 1.15 -3.95
C VAL A 116 12.62 2.08 -3.16
N THR A 117 12.04 3.04 -2.46
CA THR A 117 12.80 3.87 -1.51
C THR A 117 12.89 3.15 -0.17
N GLU A 118 14.11 2.84 0.26
CA GLU A 118 14.43 2.29 1.59
C GLU A 118 13.93 3.19 2.74
#